data_AF-A0A962UHN7-F1
#
_entry.id   AF-A0A962UHN7-F1
#
_cell.length_a   1.000
_cell.length_b   1.000
_cell.length_c   1.000
_cell.angle_alpha   90.00
_cell.angle_beta   90.00
_cell.angle_gamma   90.00
#
_symmetry.space_group_name_H-M   'P 1'
#
loop_
_entity.id
_entity.type
_entity.pdbx_description
1 polymer ?
#
loop_
_entity_poly.entity_id
_entity_poly.type
_entity_poly.pdbx_seq_one_letter_code
_entity_poly.pdbx_strand_id
1 'polypeptide(L)'
;IQNTKQRQTYYGALNLYHRDFVLMPRDGGNSKNTVAFIKHLQKLNPDKKLILIWDGASYHRSEEVRAYLNQMNEGLGEKNWKITCLLFAPNAPEQNPVEDVWLRGALLHKSENF
;
A
#
# COMPACT_ATOMS: atom_id res chain seq x y z
N ILE A 1 7.96 -7.47 -34.31
CA ILE A 1 8.38 -7.89 -32.95
C ILE A 1 7.97 -6.76 -32.00
N GLN A 2 6.84 -6.89 -31.29
CA GLN A 2 6.47 -5.90 -30.28
C GLN A 2 7.26 -6.19 -29.01
N ASN A 3 8.25 -5.35 -28.72
CA ASN A 3 8.97 -5.36 -27.45
C ASN A 3 8.12 -4.64 -26.39
N THR A 4 6.98 -5.21 -26.02
CA THR A 4 6.16 -4.71 -24.92
C THR A 4 6.78 -5.20 -23.61
N LYS A 5 7.68 -4.39 -23.06
CA LYS A 5 8.22 -4.58 -21.71
C LYS A 5 7.03 -4.70 -20.75
N GLN A 6 6.75 -5.90 -20.26
CA GLN A 6 5.61 -6.14 -19.37
C GLN A 6 5.92 -5.44 -18.04
N ARG A 7 5.25 -4.31 -17.77
CA ARG A 7 5.47 -3.54 -16.54
C ARG A 7 4.71 -4.21 -15.40
N GLN A 8 5.45 -4.81 -14.47
CA GLN A 8 4.88 -5.33 -13.23
C GLN A 8 4.59 -4.17 -12.27
N THR A 9 3.36 -4.09 -11.76
CA THR A 9 3.01 -3.17 -10.68
C THR A 9 3.20 -3.88 -9.33
N TYR A 10 3.66 -3.15 -8.32
CA TYR A 10 3.80 -3.65 -6.97
C TYR A 10 3.06 -2.77 -5.99
N TYR A 11 2.43 -3.40 -5.01
CA TYR A 11 2.01 -2.76 -3.76
C TYR A 11 3.05 -3.06 -2.69
N GLY A 12 3.44 -2.03 -1.94
CA GLY A 12 4.44 -2.13 -0.90
C GLY A 12 3.99 -1.45 0.39
N ALA A 13 4.35 -2.02 1.53
CA ALA A 13 4.15 -1.42 2.83
C ALA A 13 5.38 -1.68 3.71
N LEU A 14 5.91 -0.61 4.31
CA LEU A 14 6.94 -0.72 5.34
C LEU A 14 6.24 -0.88 6.70
N ASN A 15 6.55 -1.97 7.41
CA ASN A 15 6.10 -2.14 8.79
C ASN A 15 7.03 -1.35 9.71
N LEU A 16 6.52 -0.28 10.33
CA LEU A 16 7.34 0.58 11.20
C LEU A 16 7.76 -0.09 12.52
N TYR A 17 7.06 -1.14 12.95
CA TYR A 17 7.37 -1.83 14.20
C TYR A 17 8.45 -2.89 13.99
N HIS A 18 8.25 -3.82 13.05
CA HIS A 18 9.19 -4.91 12.79
C HIS A 18 10.31 -4.53 11.80
N ARG A 19 10.19 -3.40 11.11
CA ARG A 19 11.13 -2.90 10.09
C ARG A 19 11.28 -3.82 8.88
N ASP A 20 10.29 -4.65 8.60
CA ASP A 20 10.20 -5.45 7.38
C ASP A 20 9.34 -4.76 6.32
N PHE A 21 9.54 -5.17 5.06
CA PHE A 21 8.83 -4.63 3.91
C PHE A 21 7.96 -5.70 3.27
N VAL A 22 6.65 -5.46 3.23
CA VAL A 22 5.69 -6.34 2.57
C VAL A 22 5.55 -5.90 1.12
N LEU A 23 5.82 -6.80 0.18
CA LEU A 23 5.72 -6.57 -1.25
C LEU A 23 4.72 -7.52 -1.89
N MET A 24 3.80 -7.01 -2.71
CA MET A 24 2.78 -7.80 -3.37
C MET A 24 2.65 -7.41 -4.86
N PRO A 25 2.97 -8.31 -5.81
CA PRO A 25 2.77 -8.04 -7.23
C PRO A 25 1.28 -8.00 -7.59
N ARG A 26 0.94 -7.05 -8.47
CA ARG A 26 -0.41 -6.81 -9.00
C ARG A 26 -0.38 -6.41 -10.47
N ASP A 27 -1.47 -6.63 -11.17
CA ASP A 27 -1.64 -6.27 -12.58
C ASP A 27 -1.79 -4.76 -12.80
N GLY A 28 -2.08 -3.96 -11.76
CA GLY A 28 -2.10 -2.51 -11.83
C GLY A 28 -2.40 -1.80 -10.50
N GLY A 29 -2.22 -0.48 -10.46
CA GLY A 29 -2.60 0.38 -9.34
C GLY A 29 -4.07 0.77 -9.45
N ASN A 30 -4.95 0.04 -8.77
CA ASN A 30 -6.40 0.25 -8.81
C ASN A 30 -7.07 -0.13 -7.48
N SER A 31 -8.31 0.28 -7.31
CA SER A 31 -9.07 0.14 -6.07
C SER A 31 -9.21 -1.32 -5.61
N LYS A 32 -9.51 -2.24 -6.52
CA LYS A 32 -9.60 -3.68 -6.26
C LYS A 32 -8.28 -4.24 -5.71
N ASN A 33 -7.17 -3.86 -6.31
CA ASN A 33 -5.84 -4.29 -5.88
C ASN A 33 -5.44 -3.67 -4.56
N THR A 34 -5.81 -2.41 -4.30
CA THR A 34 -5.66 -1.77 -3.00
C THR A 34 -6.40 -2.54 -1.91
N VAL A 35 -7.68 -2.86 -2.12
CA VAL A 35 -8.45 -3.68 -1.16
C VAL A 35 -7.81 -5.05 -0.96
N ALA A 36 -7.37 -5.70 -2.04
CA ALA A 36 -6.68 -6.98 -1.97
C ALA A 36 -5.38 -6.91 -1.15
N PHE A 37 -4.64 -5.80 -1.26
CA PHE A 37 -3.42 -5.58 -0.50
C PHE A 37 -3.72 -5.33 0.99
N ILE A 38 -4.74 -4.52 1.32
CA ILE A 38 -5.15 -4.32 2.72
C ILE A 38 -5.58 -5.65 3.36
N LYS A 39 -6.36 -6.47 2.64
CA LYS A 39 -6.72 -7.83 3.08
C LYS A 39 -5.48 -8.70 3.34
N HIS A 40 -4.45 -8.57 2.51
CA HIS A 40 -3.21 -9.29 2.71
C HIS A 40 -2.48 -8.82 3.98
N LEU A 41 -2.39 -7.51 4.22
CA LEU A 41 -1.81 -6.94 5.44
C LEU A 41 -2.57 -7.40 6.70
N GLN A 42 -3.90 -7.48 6.66
CA GLN A 42 -4.69 -8.02 7.77
C GLN A 42 -4.36 -9.49 8.05
N LYS A 43 -4.22 -10.32 7.00
CA LYS A 43 -3.86 -11.74 7.16
C LYS A 43 -2.48 -11.93 7.77
N LEU A 44 -1.53 -11.06 7.44
CA LEU A 44 -0.18 -11.08 8.03
C LEU A 44 -0.16 -10.64 9.50
N ASN A 45 -1.18 -9.90 9.95
CA ASN A 45 -1.28 -9.34 11.29
C ASN A 45 -2.62 -9.74 11.94
N PRO A 46 -2.88 -11.03 12.18
CA PRO A 46 -4.13 -11.49 12.76
C PRO A 46 -4.36 -10.84 14.13
N ASP A 47 -5.60 -10.46 14.40
CA ASP A 47 -6.06 -9.84 15.65
C ASP A 47 -5.38 -8.51 16.03
N LYS A 48 -4.65 -7.89 15.09
CA LYS A 48 -4.08 -6.55 15.28
C LYS A 48 -4.92 -5.49 14.58
N LYS A 49 -4.95 -4.29 15.19
CA LYS A 49 -5.43 -3.09 14.50
C LYS A 49 -4.35 -2.62 13.53
N LEU A 50 -4.75 -2.26 12.32
CA LEU A 50 -3.86 -1.69 11.32
C LEU A 50 -4.01 -0.18 11.26
N ILE A 51 -2.90 0.53 11.29
CA ILE A 51 -2.83 1.94 10.93
C ILE A 51 -2.06 2.02 9.61
N LEU A 52 -2.74 2.44 8.56
CA LEU A 52 -2.16 2.63 7.24
C LEU A 52 -1.90 4.12 7.05
N ILE A 53 -0.67 4.48 6.73
CA ILE A 53 -0.27 5.86 6.41
C ILE A 53 0.20 5.86 4.96
N TRP A 54 -0.47 6.61 4.11
CA TRP A 54 -0.26 6.57 2.67
C TRP A 54 -0.60 7.89 1.99
N ASP A 55 -0.27 8.02 0.72
CA ASP A 55 -0.54 9.22 -0.06
C ASP A 55 -2.03 9.35 -0.48
N GLY A 56 -2.34 10.47 -1.12
CA GLY A 56 -3.68 10.76 -1.64
C GLY A 56 -4.02 10.12 -2.98
N ALA A 57 -3.38 9.01 -3.40
CA ALA A 57 -3.68 8.39 -4.69
C ALA A 57 -5.20 8.13 -4.86
N SER A 58 -5.71 8.32 -6.08
CA SER A 58 -7.16 8.22 -6.34
C SER A 58 -7.72 6.85 -5.98
N TYR A 59 -6.96 5.78 -6.24
CA TYR A 59 -7.35 4.42 -5.91
C TYR A 59 -7.30 4.11 -4.40
N HIS A 60 -6.53 4.85 -3.58
CA HIS A 60 -6.59 4.79 -2.12
C HIS A 60 -7.86 5.42 -1.54
N ARG A 61 -8.43 6.41 -2.25
CA ARG A 61 -9.61 7.18 -1.81
C ARG A 61 -10.90 6.81 -2.53
N SER A 62 -10.85 5.74 -3.32
CA SER A 62 -11.98 5.26 -4.11
C SER A 62 -13.16 4.80 -3.23
N GLU A 63 -14.36 4.78 -3.82
CA GLU A 63 -15.55 4.27 -3.17
C GLU A 63 -15.38 2.81 -2.72
N GLU A 64 -14.78 1.96 -3.56
CA GLU A 64 -14.54 0.55 -3.24
C GLU A 64 -13.64 0.37 -1.99
N VAL A 65 -12.57 1.17 -1.86
CA VAL A 65 -11.72 1.14 -0.67
C VAL A 65 -12.49 1.66 0.55
N ARG A 66 -13.23 2.76 0.41
CA ARG A 66 -14.04 3.32 1.52
C ARG A 66 -15.12 2.33 1.99
N ALA A 67 -15.81 1.67 1.07
CA ALA A 67 -16.81 0.65 1.37
C ALA A 67 -16.21 -0.51 2.16
N TYR A 68 -15.04 -0.99 1.74
CA TYR A 68 -14.32 -2.05 2.46
C TYR A 68 -13.87 -1.61 3.87
N LEU A 69 -13.34 -0.39 4.02
CA LEU A 69 -12.96 0.14 5.34
C LEU A 69 -14.18 0.29 6.26
N ASN A 70 -15.30 0.79 5.74
CA ASN A 70 -16.56 0.89 6.47
C ASN A 70 -17.06 -0.48 6.93
N GLN A 71 -17.01 -1.48 6.05
CA GLN A 71 -17.38 -2.86 6.39
C GLN A 71 -16.48 -3.42 7.51
N MET A 72 -15.17 -3.17 7.46
CA MET A 72 -14.25 -3.69 8.48
C MET A 72 -14.42 -3.02 9.85
N ASN A 73 -14.90 -1.78 9.86
CA ASN A 73 -15.10 -0.98 11.06
C ASN A 73 -16.58 -0.88 11.49
N GLU A 74 -17.47 -1.62 10.86
CA GLU A 74 -18.91 -1.55 11.10
C GLU A 74 -19.26 -1.78 12.59
N GLY A 75 -20.09 -0.91 13.16
CA GLY A 75 -20.51 -0.98 14.56
C GLY A 75 -19.41 -0.65 15.58
N LEU A 76 -18.21 -0.27 15.14
CA LEU A 76 -17.09 0.08 16.01
C LEU A 76 -16.95 1.60 16.12
N GLY A 77 -16.81 2.10 17.35
CA GLY A 77 -16.33 3.46 17.57
C GLY A 77 -14.87 3.60 17.13
N GLU A 78 -14.44 4.82 16.79
CA GLU A 78 -13.12 5.11 16.21
C GLU A 78 -11.95 4.52 17.00
N LYS A 79 -11.99 4.59 18.33
CA LYS A 79 -10.98 3.98 19.24
C LYS A 79 -10.82 2.46 19.04
N ASN A 80 -11.84 1.81 18.50
CA ASN A 80 -11.94 0.36 18.32
C ASN A 80 -11.85 -0.07 16.86
N TRP A 81 -11.63 0.84 15.91
CA TRP A 81 -11.48 0.48 14.50
C TRP A 81 -10.39 -0.57 14.29
N LYS A 82 -10.68 -1.50 13.37
CA LYS A 82 -9.75 -2.55 12.96
C LYS A 82 -8.74 -2.01 11.96
N ILE A 83 -9.15 -1.07 11.11
CA ILE A 83 -8.27 -0.39 10.16
C ILE A 83 -8.49 1.12 10.24
N THR A 84 -7.42 1.87 10.45
CA THR A 84 -7.42 3.34 10.36
C THR A 84 -6.50 3.75 9.22
N CYS A 85 -6.98 4.66 8.36
CA CYS A 85 -6.17 5.22 7.28
C CYS A 85 -5.86 6.69 7.57
N LEU A 86 -4.59 7.05 7.52
CA LEU A 86 -4.06 8.40 7.66
C LEU A 86 -3.41 8.81 6.33
N LEU A 87 -3.61 10.06 5.94
CA LEU A 87 -3.03 10.59 4.71
C LEU A 87 -1.75 11.37 5.03
N PHE A 88 -0.73 11.18 4.21
CA PHE A 88 0.38 12.13 4.13
C PHE A 88 -0.10 13.48 3.59
N ALA A 89 0.72 14.52 3.80
CA ALA A 89 0.46 15.81 3.19
C ALA A 89 0.44 15.68 1.64
N PRO A 90 -0.42 16.43 0.93
CA PRO A 90 -0.43 16.42 -0.53
C PRO A 90 0.93 16.81 -1.10
N ASN A 91 1.37 16.11 -2.16
CA ASN A 91 2.63 16.38 -2.87
C ASN A 91 3.90 16.33 -2.00
N ALA A 92 3.89 15.54 -0.93
CA ALA A 92 5.01 15.38 0.00
C ALA A 92 5.58 13.94 -0.02
N PRO A 93 6.16 13.47 -1.15
CA PRO A 93 6.68 12.10 -1.28
C PRO A 93 7.77 11.77 -0.25
N GLU A 94 8.51 12.77 0.23
CA GLU A 94 9.53 12.63 1.27
C GLU A 94 8.97 12.15 2.62
N GLN A 95 7.65 12.30 2.85
CA GLN A 95 7.00 11.76 4.04
C GLN A 95 6.71 10.26 3.93
N ASN A 96 6.70 9.71 2.71
CA ASN A 96 6.39 8.31 2.44
C ASN A 96 7.68 7.49 2.29
N PRO A 97 8.17 6.79 3.33
CA PRO A 97 9.42 6.04 3.26
C PRO A 97 9.40 4.87 2.26
N VAL A 98 8.21 4.50 1.76
CA VAL A 98 8.08 3.49 0.71
C VAL A 98 8.62 4.02 -0.63
N GLU A 99 8.54 5.32 -0.90
CA GLU A 99 9.12 5.93 -2.11
C GLU A 99 10.65 5.74 -2.18
N ASP A 100 11.31 5.89 -1.03
CA ASP A 100 12.73 5.63 -0.88
C ASP A 100 13.11 4.17 -1.20
N VAL A 101 12.26 3.21 -0.82
CA VAL A 101 12.46 1.78 -1.15
C VAL A 101 12.34 1.57 -2.66
N TRP A 102 11.36 2.19 -3.31
CA TRP A 102 11.20 2.14 -4.77
C TRP A 102 12.37 2.73 -5.52
N LEU A 103 12.85 3.90 -5.09
CA LEU A 103 14.01 4.55 -5.69
C LEU A 103 15.26 3.68 -5.59
N ARG A 104 15.55 3.13 -4.41
CA ARG A 104 16.70 2.23 -4.22
C ARG A 104 16.59 0.96 -5.05
N GLY A 105 15.42 0.32 -5.10
CA GLY A 105 15.20 -0.87 -5.93
C GLY A 105 15.41 -0.60 -7.43
N ALA A 106 14.94 0.54 -7.92
CA ALA A 106 15.13 0.95 -9.30
C ALA A 106 16.61 1.25 -9.64
N LEU A 107 17.38 1.81 -8.69
CA LEU A 107 18.81 2.06 -8.86
C LEU A 107 19.62 0.77 -8.87
N LEU A 108 19.35 -0.17 -7.97
CA LEU A 108 20.03 -1.48 -7.92
C LEU A 108 19.83 -2.27 -9.21
N HIS A 109 18.61 -2.31 -9.73
CA HIS A 109 18.33 -2.95 -11.02
C HIS A 109 19.14 -2.30 -12.15
N LYS A 110 19.38 -0.98 -12.12
CA LYS A 110 20.21 -0.32 -13.14
C LYS A 110 21.68 -0.71 -13.00
N SER A 111 22.23 -0.76 -11.79
CA SER A 111 23.65 -1.10 -11.58
C SER A 111 24.02 -2.54 -11.94
N GLU A 112 23.09 -3.50 -11.83
CA GLU A 112 23.36 -4.91 -12.18
C GLU A 112 23.30 -5.19 -13.69
N ASN A 113 22.92 -4.20 -14.51
CA ASN A 113 22.80 -4.32 -15.96
C ASN A 113 23.89 -3.54 -16.73
N PHE A 114 25.02 -3.22 -16.08
CA PHE A 114 26.22 -2.61 -16.69
C PHE A 114 27.45 -3.52 -16.54
#